data_AF-A0A5K1C6N7-F1
#
_entry.id   AF-A0A5K1C6N7-F1
#
_cell.length_a   1.000
_cell.length_b   1.000
_cell.length_c   1.000
_cell.angle_alpha   90.00
_cell.angle_beta   90.00
_cell.angle_gamma   90.00
#
_symmetry.space_group_name_H-M   'P 1'
#
loop_
_entity.id
_entity.type
_entity.pdbx_description
1 polymer ?
#
loop_
_entity_poly.entity_id
_entity_poly.type
_entity_poly.pdbx_seq_one_letter_code
_entity_poly.pdbx_strand_id
1 'polypeptide(L)' 'DRDALMRLLTFEKVEEMVKKRVANKAKVFGQEIISDSTEGTGKQKIDPSVASLIYEEWVMPLTKLVEVEYLLRRLD' A
#
# COMPACT_ATOMS: atom_id res chain seq x y z
N ASP A 1 22.95 -4.52 -13.21
CA ASP A 1 21.62 -4.22 -13.82
C ASP A 1 20.45 -4.25 -12.86
N ARG A 2 20.40 -5.18 -11.90
CA ARG A 2 19.34 -5.25 -10.86
C ARG A 2 19.03 -3.87 -10.23
N ASP A 3 20.05 -3.15 -9.77
CA ASP A 3 19.86 -1.84 -9.12
C ASP A 3 19.40 -0.74 -10.07
N ALA A 4 19.75 -0.82 -11.35
CA ALA A 4 19.26 0.10 -12.37
C ALA A 4 17.76 -0.14 -12.63
N LEU A 5 17.34 -1.41 -12.72
CA LEU A 5 15.93 -1.79 -12.83
C LEU A 5 15.13 -1.37 -11.58
N MET A 6 15.66 -1.62 -10.39
CA MET A 6 15.01 -1.22 -9.14
C MET A 6 14.76 0.30 -9.06
N ARG A 7 15.74 1.11 -9.49
CA ARG A 7 15.57 2.57 -9.56
C ARG A 7 14.53 2.98 -10.61
N LEU A 8 14.51 2.32 -11.77
CA LEU A 8 13.56 2.62 -12.85
C LEU A 8 12.12 2.24 -12.47
N LEU A 9 11.94 1.20 -11.66
CA LEU A 9 10.63 0.73 -11.18
C LEU A 9 10.16 1.43 -9.91
N THR A 10 11.01 2.23 -9.26
CA THR A 10 10.61 2.99 -8.07
C THR A 10 9.95 4.30 -8.49
N PHE A 11 8.65 4.38 -8.31
CA PHE A 11 7.84 5.55 -8.64
C PHE A 11 7.35 6.24 -7.36
N GLU A 12 8.21 7.04 -6.72
CA GLU A 12 7.95 7.65 -5.40
C GLU A 12 6.58 8.34 -5.30
N LYS A 13 6.19 9.12 -6.33
CA LYS A 13 4.88 9.79 -6.36
C LYS A 13 3.71 8.81 -6.29
N VAL A 14 3.83 7.66 -6.97
CA VAL A 14 2.79 6.63 -6.99
C VAL A 14 2.78 5.87 -5.67
N GLU A 15 3.94 5.54 -5.11
CA GLU A 15 4.08 4.87 -3.82
C GLU A 15 3.45 5.72 -2.70
N GLU A 16 3.68 7.03 -2.70
CA GLU A 16 3.04 7.97 -1.77
C GLU A 16 1.52 8.06 -1.96
N MET A 17 1.04 8.05 -3.21
CA MET A 17 -0.41 7.99 -3.49
C MET A 17 -1.03 6.67 -3.02
N VAL A 18 -0.30 5.55 -3.13
CA VAL A 18 -0.74 4.23 -2.66
C VAL A 18 -0.85 4.23 -1.14
N LYS A 19 0.17 4.70 -0.42
CA LYS A 19 0.15 4.84 1.05
C LYS A 19 -1.07 5.62 1.55
N LYS A 20 -1.29 6.82 0.99
CA LYS A 20 -2.46 7.66 1.31
C LYS A 20 -3.78 6.95 0.99
N ARG A 21 -3.87 6.27 -0.15
CA ARG A 21 -5.08 5.54 -0.55
C ARG A 21 -5.36 4.36 0.38
N VAL A 22 -4.33 3.62 0.79
CA VAL A 22 -4.46 2.50 1.72
C VAL A 22 -4.94 2.97 3.08
N ALA A 23 -4.34 4.03 3.63
CA ALA A 23 -4.79 4.64 4.88
C ALA A 23 -6.26 5.09 4.79
N ASN A 24 -6.65 5.79 3.72
CA ASN A 24 -8.03 6.22 3.53
C ASN A 24 -9.00 5.04 3.43
N LYS A 25 -8.64 3.97 2.72
CA LYS A 25 -9.46 2.76 2.62
C LYS A 25 -9.60 2.06 3.97
N ALA A 26 -8.50 1.92 4.73
CA ALA A 26 -8.54 1.36 6.07
C ALA A 26 -9.40 2.22 7.03
N LYS A 27 -9.39 3.55 6.85
CA LYS A 27 -10.27 4.47 7.58
C LYS A 27 -11.73 4.28 7.26
N VAL A 28 -12.09 4.17 5.98
CA VAL A 28 -13.49 4.07 5.55
C VAL A 28 -14.06 2.67 5.83
N PHE A 29 -13.33 1.62 5.45
CA PHE A 29 -13.82 0.24 5.56
C PHE A 29 -13.55 -0.40 6.92
N GLY A 30 -12.67 0.18 7.74
CA GLY A 30 -12.43 -0.25 9.11
C GLY A 30 -13.47 0.26 10.12
N GLN A 31 -14.42 1.10 9.68
CA GLN A 31 -15.52 1.60 10.51
C GLN A 31 -16.61 0.55 10.68
N GLU A 32 -17.20 0.53 11.87
CA GLU A 32 -18.42 -0.22 12.13
C GLU A 32 -19.63 0.55 11.57
N ILE A 33 -20.36 -0.08 10.65
CA ILE A 33 -21.55 0.51 10.03
C ILE A 33 -22.75 0.17 10.94
N ILE A 34 -23.03 1.03 11.92
CA ILE A 34 -24.24 0.92 12.75
C ILE A 34 -25.35 1.69 12.04
N SER A 35 -26.44 1.00 11.71
CA SER A 35 -27.55 1.50 10.90
C SER A 35 -28.39 2.60 11.56
N ASP A 36 -28.14 2.96 12.82
CA ASP A 36 -29.05 3.81 13.61
C ASP A 36 -28.38 4.91 14.47
N SER A 37 -27.10 5.23 14.28
CA SER A 37 -26.45 6.31 15.04
C SER A 37 -25.97 7.43 14.14
N THR A 38 -26.78 8.50 14.10
CA THR A 38 -26.24 9.86 14.10
C THR A 38 -25.16 9.96 15.17
N GLU A 39 -24.01 10.54 14.80
CA GLU A 39 -22.79 10.72 15.61
C GLU A 39 -21.67 9.70 15.37
N GLY A 40 -20.80 10.06 14.41
CA GLY A 40 -19.37 10.26 14.68
C GLY A 40 -18.59 9.11 15.32
N THR A 41 -17.72 8.50 14.52
CA THR A 41 -16.59 7.66 14.96
C THR A 41 -16.95 6.30 15.57
N GLY A 42 -17.59 5.45 14.77
CA GLY A 42 -17.60 4.01 15.05
C GLY A 42 -16.17 3.50 15.26
N LYS A 43 -15.99 2.62 16.27
CA LYS A 43 -14.67 2.07 16.63
C LYS A 43 -13.98 1.52 15.39
N GLN A 44 -12.75 1.95 15.19
CA GLN A 44 -11.98 1.50 14.04
C GLN A 44 -11.36 0.14 14.34
N LYS A 45 -11.62 -0.87 13.51
CA LYS A 45 -11.10 -2.24 13.69
C LYS A 45 -9.58 -2.34 13.50
N ILE A 46 -9.01 -1.41 12.74
CA ILE A 46 -7.58 -1.33 12.43
C ILE A 46 -7.16 0.13 12.34
N ASP A 47 -5.96 0.45 12.82
CA ASP A 47 -5.35 1.76 12.62
C ASP A 47 -4.97 1.93 11.12
N PRO A 48 -5.44 2.98 10.43
CA PRO A 48 -5.04 3.30 9.06
C PRO A 48 -3.53 3.36 8.85
N SER A 49 -2.81 3.85 9.85
CA SER A 49 -1.37 4.07 9.82
C SER A 49 -0.64 2.74 9.67
N VAL A 50 -1.11 1.71 10.38
CA VAL A 50 -0.56 0.36 10.33
C VAL A 50 -0.76 -0.26 8.94
N ALA A 51 -1.94 -0.09 8.34
CA ALA A 51 -2.19 -0.59 6.99
C ALA A 51 -1.26 0.07 5.95
N SER A 52 -1.02 1.38 6.08
CA SER A 52 -0.07 2.10 5.21
C SER A 52 1.37 1.63 5.42
N LEU A 53 1.79 1.42 6.66
CA LEU A 53 3.13 0.95 7.01
C LEU A 53 3.42 -0.44 6.44
N ILE A 54 2.44 -1.36 6.49
CA ILE A 54 2.59 -2.69 5.90
C ILE A 54 2.84 -2.59 4.38
N TYR A 55 2.14 -1.67 3.70
CA TYR A 55 2.35 -1.46 2.28
C TYR A 55 3.74 -0.89 1.96
N GLU A 56 4.21 0.05 2.77
CA GLU A 56 5.51 0.71 2.63
C GLU A 56 6.68 -0.25 2.87
N GLU A 57 6.67 -0.96 3.99
CA GLU A 57 7.81 -1.77 4.42
C GLU A 57 7.86 -3.15 3.74
N TRP A 58 6.71 -3.71 3.36
CA TRP A 58 6.62 -5.09 2.89
C TRP A 58 6.05 -5.20 1.49
N VAL A 59 4.82 -4.74 1.26
CA VAL A 59 4.12 -5.03 0.00
C VAL A 59 4.82 -4.41 -1.22
N MET A 60 5.13 -3.11 -1.17
CA MET A 60 5.76 -2.41 -2.30
C MET A 60 7.19 -2.92 -2.57
N PRO A 61 8.08 -3.09 -1.56
CA PRO A 61 9.41 -3.64 -1.79
C PRO A 61 9.38 -5.07 -2.37
N LEU A 62 8.53 -5.96 -1.82
CA LEU A 62 8.43 -7.33 -2.31
C LEU A 62 7.88 -7.40 -3.74
N THR A 63 6.92 -6.52 -4.08
CA THR A 63 6.38 -6.45 -5.45
C THR A 63 7.46 -6.03 -6.44
N LYS A 64 8.25 -4.99 -6.11
CA LYS A 64 9.38 -4.54 -6.96
C LYS A 64 10.46 -5.62 -7.10
N LEU A 65 10.73 -6.41 -6.07
CA LEU A 65 11.68 -7.53 -6.17
C LEU A 65 11.22 -8.56 -7.22
N VAL A 66 9.93 -8.89 -7.27
CA VAL A 66 9.37 -9.80 -8.27
C VAL A 66 9.46 -9.20 -9.68
N GLU A 67 9.13 -7.92 -9.84
CA GLU A 67 9.23 -7.23 -11.14
C GLU A 67 10.67 -7.23 -11.66
N VAL A 68 11.65 -6.95 -10.81
CA VAL A 68 13.07 -6.98 -11.18
C VAL A 68 13.52 -8.38 -11.55
N GLU A 69 13.16 -9.41 -10.78
CA GLU A 69 13.52 -10.80 -11.07
C GLU A 69 12.92 -11.27 -12.40
N TYR A 70 11.70 -10.84 -12.71
CA TYR A 70 11.06 -11.10 -13.98
C TYR A 70 11.78 -10.40 -15.14
N LEU A 71 12.09 -9.11 -15.01
CA LEU A 71 12.73 -8.33 -16.07
C LEU A 71 14.14 -8.83 -16.40
N LEU A 72 14.88 -9.34 -15.41
CA LEU A 72 16.20 -9.94 -15.61
C LEU A 72 16.16 -11.18 -16.53
N ARG A 73 15.04 -11.88 -16.58
CA ARG A 73 14.84 -13.10 -17.40
C ARG A 73 13.99 -12.85 -18.64
N ARG A 74 13.64 -11.59 -18.93
CA ARG A 74 12.63 -11.27 -19.95
C ARG A 74 13.11 -11.45 -21.38
N LEU A 75 14.43 -11.37 -21.59
CA LEU A 75 15.07 -11.46 -22.91
C LEU A 75 15.87 -12.76 -23.10
N ASP A 76 15.80 -13.67 -22.11
CA ASP A 76 16.24 -15.06 -22.25
C ASP A 76 15.28 -15.82 -23.16
#